data_AF-A0A031LWA9-F1
#
_entry.id   AF-A0A031LWA9-F1
#
_cell.length_a   1.000
_cell.length_b   1.000
_cell.length_c   1.000
_cell.angle_alpha   90.00
_cell.angle_beta   90.00
_cell.angle_gamma   90.00
#
_symmetry.space_group_name_H-M   'P 1'
#
loop_
_entity.id
_entity.type
_entity.pdbx_description
1 polymer ?
#
loop_
_entity_poly.entity_id
_entity_poly.type
_entity_poly.pdbx_seq_one_letter_code
_entity_poly.pdbx_strand_id
1 'polypeptide(L)'
;MHFHHHERKENKEDLAFKLYSEAIDLESKGMLNEAYMKIVEAVRLSPNPVFIFEMGLIQLKEGMREGIDVMVQAIDQAQRTGLDVSQWIPRILTEAKILSSHGKTKLAVLLLSGVNSVYPNSSIEEELSSLNESPQQIGGQIQSELSPQVSSQSSVSSPKILEYGLPQGCNWSIYAEGKGFSSSTNVLYLDPGKYKFKVMPVTCNGVTYYPTPDMGYLENGKTYYVNFFKRSQTSIPWIPLLVLAIALI
;
A
#
# COMPACT_ATOMS: atom_id res chain seq x y z
N MET A 1 -21.00 45.48 9.73
CA MET A 1 -21.40 44.12 9.28
C MET A 1 -20.13 43.33 9.09
N HIS A 2 -19.73 42.53 10.09
CA HIS A 2 -18.54 41.67 10.01
C HIS A 2 -19.01 40.28 9.59
N PHE A 3 -18.67 39.86 8.37
CA PHE A 3 -18.89 38.48 7.93
C PHE A 3 -17.79 37.62 8.56
N HIS A 4 -18.13 36.88 9.61
CA HIS A 4 -17.30 35.78 10.06
C HIS A 4 -17.32 34.69 8.98
N HIS A 5 -16.25 34.64 8.18
CA HIS A 5 -16.01 33.54 7.27
C HIS A 5 -15.68 32.31 8.12
N HIS A 6 -16.69 31.50 8.41
CA HIS A 6 -16.49 30.17 8.98
C HIS A 6 -15.84 29.31 7.90
N GLU A 7 -14.51 29.29 7.89
CA GLU A 7 -13.72 28.31 7.19
C GLU A 7 -14.12 26.93 7.75
N ARG A 8 -15.00 26.21 7.04
CA ARG A 8 -15.34 24.83 7.41
C ARG A 8 -14.06 24.04 7.24
N LYS A 9 -13.52 23.55 8.36
CA LYS A 9 -12.46 22.54 8.33
C LYS A 9 -13.00 21.35 7.51
N GLU A 10 -12.46 21.17 6.31
CA GLU A 10 -12.82 20.06 5.43
C GLU A 10 -12.61 18.75 6.19
N ASN A 11 -13.61 17.88 6.19
CA ASN A 11 -13.51 16.57 6.82
C ASN A 11 -12.44 15.75 6.07
N LYS A 12 -11.58 15.05 6.80
CA LYS A 12 -10.53 14.21 6.19
C LYS A 12 -11.12 13.13 5.29
N GLU A 13 -12.30 12.61 5.64
CA GLU A 13 -13.00 11.62 4.83
C GLU A 13 -13.47 12.23 3.50
N ASP A 14 -14.06 13.42 3.53
CA ASP A 14 -14.49 14.13 2.31
C ASP A 14 -13.31 14.38 1.36
N LEU A 15 -12.18 14.81 1.91
CA LEU A 15 -10.95 15.00 1.14
C LEU A 15 -10.42 13.67 0.58
N ALA A 16 -10.48 12.58 1.34
CA ALA A 16 -10.08 11.26 0.88
C ALA A 16 -10.96 10.79 -0.30
N PHE A 17 -12.28 10.96 -0.21
CA PHE A 17 -13.21 10.65 -1.30
C PHE A 17 -12.99 11.52 -2.54
N LYS A 18 -12.66 12.80 -2.35
CA LYS A 18 -12.30 13.69 -3.46
C LYS A 18 -11.04 13.21 -4.18
N LEU A 19 -9.99 12.90 -3.43
CA LEU A 19 -8.74 12.38 -4.00
C LEU A 19 -8.92 11.02 -4.66
N TYR A 20 -9.75 10.16 -4.08
CA TYR A 20 -10.17 8.91 -4.68
C TYR A 20 -10.84 9.14 -6.05
N SER A 21 -11.83 10.02 -6.10
CA SER A 21 -12.51 10.37 -7.36
C SER A 21 -11.56 10.95 -8.41
N GLU A 22 -10.62 11.80 -8.00
CA GLU A 22 -9.56 12.33 -8.87
C GLU A 22 -8.65 11.21 -9.39
N ALA A 23 -8.30 10.22 -8.55
CA ALA A 23 -7.50 9.09 -8.96
C ALA A 23 -8.19 8.25 -10.05
N ILE A 24 -9.49 7.97 -9.90
CA ILE A 24 -10.27 7.23 -10.90
C ILE A 24 -10.37 7.99 -12.23
N ASP A 25 -10.57 9.32 -12.18
CA ASP A 25 -10.57 10.16 -13.39
C ASP A 25 -9.20 10.14 -14.11
N LEU A 26 -8.10 10.23 -13.36
CA LEU A 26 -6.73 10.14 -13.91
C LEU A 26 -6.42 8.75 -14.48
N GLU A 27 -6.83 7.68 -13.78
CA GLU A 27 -6.71 6.30 -14.26
C GLU A 27 -7.42 6.12 -15.60
N SER A 28 -8.65 6.66 -15.73
CA SER A 28 -9.42 6.58 -16.97
C SER A 28 -8.76 7.31 -18.15
N LYS A 29 -7.89 8.28 -17.87
CA LYS A 29 -7.09 9.02 -18.85
C LYS A 29 -5.73 8.37 -19.14
N GLY A 30 -5.41 7.25 -18.50
CA GLY A 30 -4.12 6.58 -18.60
C GLY A 30 -2.98 7.27 -17.86
N MET A 31 -3.28 8.26 -17.01
CA MET A 31 -2.30 8.99 -16.19
C MET A 31 -2.01 8.21 -14.89
N LEU A 32 -1.42 7.02 -15.04
CA LEU A 32 -1.29 6.03 -13.95
C LEU A 32 -0.44 6.53 -12.78
N ASN A 33 0.67 7.23 -13.04
CA ASN A 33 1.53 7.78 -11.98
C ASN A 33 0.78 8.81 -11.13
N GLU A 34 0.07 9.74 -11.77
CA GLU A 34 -0.71 10.76 -11.09
C GLU A 34 -1.90 10.15 -10.34
N ALA A 35 -2.58 9.18 -10.96
CA ALA A 35 -3.63 8.41 -10.30
C ALA A 35 -3.09 7.70 -9.05
N TYR A 36 -1.90 7.09 -9.14
CA TYR A 36 -1.23 6.42 -8.04
C TYR A 36 -0.94 7.38 -6.88
N MET A 37 -0.40 8.57 -7.16
CA MET A 37 -0.14 9.56 -6.11
C MET A 37 -1.43 10.01 -5.40
N LYS A 38 -2.54 10.15 -6.14
CA LYS A 38 -3.85 10.54 -5.58
C LYS A 38 -4.46 9.43 -4.74
N ILE A 39 -4.42 8.19 -5.20
CA ILE A 39 -4.99 7.06 -4.45
C ILE A 39 -4.18 6.77 -3.19
N VAL A 40 -2.85 6.89 -3.23
CA VAL A 40 -1.99 6.74 -2.04
C VAL A 40 -2.37 7.79 -0.99
N GLU A 41 -2.58 9.03 -1.40
CA GLU A 41 -3.01 10.09 -0.47
C GLU A 41 -4.44 9.84 0.07
N ALA A 42 -5.36 9.33 -0.76
CA ALA A 42 -6.69 8.93 -0.32
C ALA A 42 -6.63 7.82 0.74
N VAL A 43 -5.86 6.75 0.49
CA VAL A 43 -5.60 5.66 1.44
C VAL A 43 -4.95 6.18 2.73
N ARG A 44 -4.02 7.14 2.61
CA ARG A 44 -3.36 7.77 3.76
C ARG A 44 -4.34 8.54 4.64
N LEU A 45 -5.31 9.24 4.04
CA LEU A 45 -6.32 10.01 4.77
C LEU A 45 -7.40 9.12 5.38
N SER A 46 -7.80 8.07 4.66
CA SER A 46 -8.79 7.09 5.10
C SER A 46 -8.45 5.71 4.52
N PRO A 47 -7.93 4.76 5.34
CA PRO A 47 -7.51 3.43 4.88
C PRO A 47 -8.72 2.52 4.62
N ASN A 48 -9.52 2.90 3.63
CA ASN A 48 -10.72 2.20 3.18
C ASN A 48 -10.34 1.04 2.25
N PRO A 49 -10.89 -0.18 2.43
CA PRO A 49 -10.62 -1.32 1.54
C PRO A 49 -10.86 -1.03 0.06
N VAL A 50 -11.86 -0.20 -0.28
CA VAL A 50 -12.12 0.23 -1.66
C VAL A 50 -10.91 0.99 -2.21
N PHE A 51 -10.36 1.95 -1.47
CA PHE A 51 -9.23 2.76 -1.94
C PHE A 51 -7.96 1.90 -2.07
N ILE A 52 -7.76 0.94 -1.16
CA ILE A 52 -6.63 0.01 -1.19
C ILE A 52 -6.74 -0.94 -2.39
N PHE A 53 -7.92 -1.46 -2.67
CA PHE A 53 -8.17 -2.30 -3.84
C PHE A 53 -7.83 -1.55 -5.15
N GLU A 54 -8.26 -0.30 -5.24
CA GLU A 54 -8.03 0.59 -6.39
C GLU A 54 -6.55 0.95 -6.55
N MET A 55 -5.84 1.16 -5.45
CA MET A 55 -4.39 1.31 -5.44
C MET A 55 -3.69 0.08 -6.01
N GLY A 56 -4.11 -1.12 -5.61
CA GLY A 56 -3.57 -2.37 -6.13
C GLY A 56 -3.83 -2.56 -7.63
N LEU A 57 -4.99 -2.13 -8.12
CA LEU A 57 -5.32 -2.14 -9.55
C LEU A 57 -4.45 -1.18 -10.36
N ILE A 58 -4.27 0.06 -9.89
CA ILE A 58 -3.39 1.04 -10.54
C ILE A 58 -1.96 0.50 -10.59
N GLN A 59 -1.47 -0.09 -9.49
CA GLN A 59 -0.14 -0.69 -9.46
C GLN A 59 0.02 -1.82 -10.49
N LEU A 60 -0.99 -2.68 -10.59
CA LEU A 60 -0.99 -3.78 -11.56
C LEU A 60 -0.93 -3.26 -13.01
N LYS A 61 -1.64 -2.17 -13.31
CA LYS A 61 -1.62 -1.52 -14.64
C LYS A 61 -0.25 -0.94 -14.98
N GLU A 62 0.48 -0.43 -13.98
CA GLU A 62 1.88 -0.02 -14.13
C GLU A 62 2.85 -1.22 -14.24
N GLY A 63 2.35 -2.45 -14.11
CA GLY A 63 3.15 -3.68 -14.20
C GLY A 63 3.82 -4.08 -12.88
N MET A 64 3.46 -3.44 -11.77
CA MET A 64 3.93 -3.83 -10.44
C MET A 64 3.16 -5.06 -9.95
N ARG A 65 3.88 -6.15 -9.71
CA ARG A 65 3.30 -7.42 -9.24
C ARG A 65 2.71 -7.29 -7.84
N GLU A 66 3.27 -6.39 -7.03
CA GLU A 66 2.84 -6.04 -5.68
C GLU A 66 1.38 -5.58 -5.63
N GLY A 67 0.85 -5.05 -6.74
CA GLY A 67 -0.56 -4.68 -6.85
C GLY A 67 -1.51 -5.84 -6.56
N ILE A 68 -1.11 -7.07 -6.88
CA ILE A 68 -1.89 -8.29 -6.56
C ILE A 68 -1.98 -8.49 -5.05
N ASP A 69 -0.86 -8.41 -4.33
CA ASP A 69 -0.83 -8.58 -2.88
C ASP A 69 -1.68 -7.51 -2.18
N VAL A 70 -1.64 -6.27 -2.69
CA VAL A 70 -2.45 -5.15 -2.20
C VAL A 70 -3.95 -5.41 -2.40
N MET A 71 -4.36 -5.88 -3.58
CA MET A 71 -5.76 -6.23 -3.84
C MET A 71 -6.27 -7.37 -2.97
N VAL A 72 -5.47 -8.43 -2.81
CA VAL A 72 -5.83 -9.59 -1.96
C VAL A 72 -6.06 -9.15 -0.51
N GLN A 73 -5.20 -8.27 0.01
CA GLN A 73 -5.36 -7.69 1.34
C GLN A 73 -6.61 -6.82 1.45
N ALA A 74 -6.90 -6.01 0.44
CA ALA A 74 -8.10 -5.19 0.41
C ALA A 74 -9.38 -6.04 0.46
N ILE A 75 -9.39 -7.18 -0.26
CA ILE A 75 -10.52 -8.12 -0.28
C ILE A 75 -10.70 -8.79 1.08
N ASP A 76 -9.62 -9.30 1.69
CA ASP A 76 -9.67 -9.89 3.03
C ASP A 76 -10.14 -8.86 4.09
N GLN A 77 -9.64 -7.62 4.02
CA GLN A 77 -10.09 -6.55 4.90
C GLN A 77 -11.57 -6.22 4.69
N ALA A 78 -12.01 -6.11 3.43
CA ALA A 78 -13.41 -5.86 3.08
C ALA A 78 -14.35 -6.94 3.66
N GLN A 79 -14.02 -8.22 3.46
CA GLN A 79 -14.78 -9.35 4.01
C GLN A 79 -14.89 -9.27 5.54
N ARG A 80 -13.80 -8.96 6.25
CA ARG A 80 -13.81 -8.82 7.72
C ARG A 80 -14.67 -7.67 8.21
N THR A 81 -14.81 -6.62 7.41
CA THR A 81 -15.67 -5.47 7.72
C THR A 81 -17.12 -5.63 7.24
N GLY A 82 -17.46 -6.77 6.62
CA GLY A 82 -18.80 -7.02 6.08
C GLY A 82 -19.11 -6.25 4.79
N LEU A 83 -18.08 -5.74 4.09
CA LEU A 83 -18.24 -5.11 2.80
C LEU A 83 -18.45 -6.18 1.72
N ASP A 84 -19.42 -5.95 0.83
CA ASP A 84 -19.71 -6.86 -0.27
C ASP A 84 -18.67 -6.71 -1.39
N VAL A 85 -17.77 -7.70 -1.50
CA VAL A 85 -16.69 -7.74 -2.51
C VAL A 85 -17.17 -8.28 -3.86
N SER A 86 -18.42 -8.75 -3.98
CA SER A 86 -18.94 -9.29 -5.24
C SER A 86 -18.93 -8.25 -6.37
N GLN A 87 -19.06 -6.96 -6.02
CA GLN A 87 -19.00 -5.84 -6.95
C GLN A 87 -17.62 -5.66 -7.59
N TRP A 88 -16.55 -6.21 -7.00
CA TRP A 88 -15.19 -6.09 -7.52
C TRP A 88 -14.86 -7.17 -8.56
N ILE A 89 -15.60 -8.28 -8.55
CA ILE A 89 -15.34 -9.44 -9.42
C ILE A 89 -15.38 -9.10 -10.91
N PRO A 90 -16.37 -8.37 -11.45
CA PRO A 90 -16.39 -8.02 -12.87
C PRO A 90 -15.17 -7.21 -13.30
N ARG A 91 -14.67 -6.33 -12.43
CA ARG A 91 -13.47 -5.53 -12.70
C ARG A 91 -12.22 -6.38 -12.66
N ILE A 92 -12.07 -7.27 -11.67
CA ILE A 92 -10.93 -8.21 -11.58
C ILE A 92 -10.85 -9.09 -12.85
N LEU A 93 -11.99 -9.64 -13.28
CA LEU A 93 -12.05 -10.44 -14.51
C LEU A 93 -11.68 -9.61 -15.76
N THR A 94 -12.13 -8.36 -15.83
CA THR A 94 -11.81 -7.45 -16.94
C THR A 94 -10.30 -7.21 -17.01
N GLU A 95 -9.66 -6.91 -15.88
CA GLU A 95 -8.22 -6.65 -15.83
C GLU A 95 -7.40 -7.90 -16.10
N ALA A 96 -7.82 -9.08 -15.62
CA ALA A 96 -7.18 -10.35 -15.97
C ALA A 96 -7.22 -10.61 -17.48
N LYS A 97 -8.35 -10.34 -18.14
CA LYS A 97 -8.48 -10.44 -19.62
C LYS A 97 -7.57 -9.46 -20.34
N ILE A 98 -7.48 -8.23 -19.87
CA ILE A 98 -6.57 -7.21 -20.41
C ILE A 98 -5.12 -7.67 -20.25
N LEU A 99 -4.72 -8.18 -19.08
CA LEU A 99 -3.37 -8.69 -18.88
C LEU A 99 -3.05 -9.85 -19.84
N SER A 100 -3.97 -10.81 -19.96
CA SER A 100 -3.83 -11.94 -20.88
C SER A 100 -3.69 -11.49 -22.34
N SER A 101 -4.52 -10.55 -22.79
CA SER A 101 -4.46 -10.03 -24.18
C SER A 101 -3.16 -9.28 -24.50
N HIS A 102 -2.48 -8.74 -23.49
CA HIS A 102 -1.15 -8.13 -23.61
C HIS A 102 0.00 -9.14 -23.41
N GLY A 103 -0.26 -10.44 -23.42
CA GLY A 103 0.75 -11.50 -23.24
C GLY A 103 1.24 -11.63 -21.79
N LYS A 104 0.58 -10.99 -20.82
CA LYS A 104 0.88 -11.10 -19.39
C LYS A 104 0.04 -12.21 -18.71
N THR A 105 -0.14 -13.35 -19.39
CA THR A 105 -0.98 -14.47 -18.93
C THR A 105 -0.62 -14.94 -17.52
N LYS A 106 0.67 -15.08 -17.20
CA LYS A 106 1.13 -15.44 -15.85
C LYS A 106 0.64 -14.45 -14.78
N LEU A 107 0.61 -13.16 -15.08
CA LEU A 107 0.14 -12.13 -14.16
C LEU A 107 -1.38 -12.17 -14.01
N ALA A 108 -2.11 -12.44 -15.11
CA ALA A 108 -3.54 -12.67 -15.08
C ALA A 108 -3.91 -13.87 -14.19
N VAL A 109 -3.17 -14.98 -14.31
CA VAL A 109 -3.42 -16.17 -13.47
C VAL A 109 -3.04 -15.90 -12.01
N LEU A 110 -1.95 -15.18 -11.75
CA LEU A 110 -1.59 -14.76 -10.39
C LEU A 110 -2.69 -13.89 -9.74
N LEU A 111 -3.26 -12.95 -10.50
CA LEU A 111 -4.37 -12.12 -10.04
C LEU A 111 -5.58 -12.98 -9.66
N LEU A 112 -6.05 -13.81 -10.61
CA LEU A 112 -7.24 -14.62 -10.42
C LEU A 112 -7.07 -15.65 -9.30
N SER A 113 -5.92 -16.32 -9.23
CA SER A 113 -5.64 -17.29 -8.16
C SER A 113 -5.51 -16.65 -6.79
N GLY A 114 -4.84 -15.49 -6.69
CA GLY A 114 -4.74 -14.73 -5.44
C GLY A 114 -6.12 -14.31 -4.92
N VAL A 115 -6.96 -13.76 -5.78
CA VAL A 115 -8.34 -13.37 -5.44
C VAL A 115 -9.18 -14.59 -5.06
N ASN A 116 -9.13 -15.67 -5.84
CA ASN A 116 -9.94 -16.88 -5.55
C ASN A 116 -9.57 -17.53 -4.22
N SER A 117 -8.32 -17.37 -3.77
CA SER A 117 -7.86 -17.93 -2.49
C SER A 117 -8.49 -17.26 -1.26
N VAL A 118 -8.86 -15.99 -1.37
CA VAL A 118 -9.53 -15.23 -0.28
C VAL A 118 -11.04 -15.12 -0.49
N TYR A 119 -11.48 -15.14 -1.74
CA TYR A 119 -12.90 -15.09 -2.11
C TYR A 119 -13.19 -16.10 -3.23
N PRO A 120 -13.48 -17.37 -2.88
CA PRO A 120 -13.82 -18.40 -3.84
C PRO A 120 -15.04 -18.00 -4.68
N ASN A 121 -14.91 -17.98 -6.00
CA ASN A 121 -15.95 -17.55 -6.92
C ASN A 121 -15.93 -18.36 -8.22
N SER A 122 -17.08 -18.91 -8.62
CA SER A 122 -17.19 -19.78 -9.80
C SER A 122 -16.82 -19.09 -11.11
N SER A 123 -17.10 -17.79 -11.26
CA SER A 123 -16.70 -17.03 -12.46
C SER A 123 -15.18 -16.85 -12.55
N ILE A 124 -14.48 -16.79 -11.42
CA ILE A 124 -13.01 -16.76 -11.39
C ILE A 124 -12.46 -18.13 -11.76
N GLU A 125 -13.06 -19.23 -11.27
CA GLU A 125 -12.65 -20.59 -11.63
C GLU A 125 -12.85 -20.90 -13.12
N GLU A 126 -13.95 -20.42 -13.71
CA GLU A 126 -14.22 -20.53 -15.14
C GLU A 126 -13.15 -19.78 -15.96
N GLU A 127 -12.84 -18.54 -15.58
CA GLU A 127 -11.81 -17.75 -16.27
C GLU A 127 -10.41 -18.34 -16.07
N LEU A 128 -10.07 -18.84 -14.88
CA LEU A 128 -8.82 -19.57 -14.65
C LEU A 128 -8.69 -20.79 -15.57
N SER A 129 -9.80 -21.49 -15.80
CA SER A 129 -9.84 -22.66 -16.69
C SER A 129 -9.69 -22.27 -18.17
N SER A 130 -10.16 -21.08 -18.56
CA SER A 130 -10.09 -20.58 -19.95
C SER A 130 -8.69 -20.11 -20.34
N LEU A 131 -7.86 -19.68 -19.38
CA LEU A 131 -6.51 -19.19 -19.63
C LEU A 131 -5.51 -20.28 -20.08
N ASN A 132 -5.93 -21.56 -20.18
CA ASN A 132 -5.17 -22.71 -20.70
C ASN A 132 -3.80 -22.97 -20.05
N GLU A 133 -3.42 -22.20 -19.03
CA GLU A 133 -2.30 -22.49 -18.16
C GLU A 133 -2.85 -23.25 -16.95
N SER A 134 -2.54 -24.55 -16.86
CA SER A 134 -2.94 -25.33 -15.70
C SER A 134 -2.39 -24.67 -14.43
N PRO A 135 -3.22 -24.39 -13.40
CA PRO A 135 -2.75 -23.86 -12.12
C PRO A 135 -1.62 -24.71 -11.51
N GLN A 136 -1.54 -26.00 -11.86
CA GLN A 136 -0.48 -26.90 -11.43
C GLN A 136 0.85 -26.71 -12.18
N GLN A 137 0.85 -26.25 -13.44
CA GLN A 137 2.10 -25.93 -14.17
C GLN A 137 2.68 -24.58 -13.74
N ILE A 138 1.81 -23.60 -13.45
CA ILE A 138 2.24 -22.32 -12.88
C ILE A 138 2.58 -22.51 -11.40
N GLY A 139 1.84 -23.33 -10.66
CA GLY A 139 2.18 -23.72 -9.29
C GLY A 139 3.56 -24.40 -9.22
N GLY A 140 3.89 -25.24 -10.20
CA GLY A 140 5.21 -25.87 -10.34
C GLY A 140 6.34 -24.94 -10.76
N GLN A 141 6.11 -23.90 -11.57
CA GLN A 141 7.13 -22.89 -11.90
C GLN A 141 7.25 -21.76 -10.86
N ILE A 142 6.14 -21.36 -10.25
CA ILE A 142 6.12 -20.49 -9.06
C ILE A 142 6.80 -21.24 -7.91
N GLN A 143 6.63 -22.57 -7.76
CA GLN A 143 7.44 -23.38 -6.85
C GLN A 143 8.82 -23.76 -7.38
N SER A 144 9.19 -23.62 -8.65
CA SER A 144 10.59 -23.89 -9.09
C SER A 144 11.46 -22.62 -9.06
N GLU A 145 10.85 -21.43 -9.08
CA GLU A 145 11.50 -20.16 -8.75
C GLU A 145 11.30 -19.76 -7.27
N LEU A 146 10.36 -20.37 -6.53
CA LEU A 146 10.19 -20.19 -5.07
C LEU A 146 10.36 -21.47 -4.23
N SER A 147 10.80 -22.60 -4.78
CA SER A 147 11.30 -23.74 -4.01
C SER A 147 12.66 -24.20 -4.52
N PRO A 148 13.70 -24.18 -3.66
CA PRO A 148 14.95 -24.85 -3.91
C PRO A 148 14.72 -26.36 -4.04
N GLN A 149 15.56 -27.02 -4.83
CA GLN A 149 15.66 -28.48 -4.81
C GLN A 149 15.70 -28.98 -3.37
N VAL A 150 14.85 -29.96 -3.07
CA VAL A 150 14.66 -30.60 -1.76
C VAL A 150 15.99 -31.20 -1.27
N SER A 151 16.80 -30.35 -0.66
CA SER A 151 17.37 -30.60 0.66
C SER A 151 16.35 -30.02 1.64
N SER A 152 15.91 -30.81 2.60
CA SER A 152 14.92 -30.44 3.62
C SER A 152 15.47 -29.42 4.63
N GLN A 153 15.91 -28.26 4.13
CA GLN A 153 16.08 -27.06 4.93
C GLN A 153 14.86 -26.20 4.69
N SER A 154 14.00 -26.09 5.71
CA SER A 154 12.95 -25.08 5.76
C SER A 154 13.62 -23.71 5.59
N SER A 155 13.60 -23.16 4.37
CA SER A 155 14.11 -21.82 4.11
C SER A 155 13.14 -20.85 4.76
N VAL A 156 13.45 -20.49 6.00
CA VAL A 156 12.70 -19.49 6.74
C VAL A 156 12.76 -18.20 5.93
N SER A 157 11.60 -17.76 5.43
CA SER A 157 11.53 -16.55 4.60
C SER A 157 11.81 -15.31 5.45
N SER A 158 12.64 -14.42 4.90
CA SER A 158 12.98 -13.15 5.52
C SER A 158 11.73 -12.28 5.76
N PRO A 159 11.65 -11.56 6.89
CA PRO A 159 10.68 -10.49 7.02
C PRO A 159 11.01 -9.36 6.04
N LYS A 160 9.96 -8.70 5.53
CA LYS A 160 10.10 -7.50 4.67
C LYS A 160 9.24 -6.35 5.18
N ILE A 161 9.74 -5.14 5.04
CA ILE A 161 8.98 -3.91 5.26
C ILE A 161 8.77 -3.22 3.91
N LEU A 162 7.54 -2.82 3.64
CA LEU A 162 7.17 -1.96 2.53
C LEU A 162 6.82 -0.57 3.07
N GLU A 163 7.45 0.46 2.52
CA GLU A 163 7.09 1.84 2.82
C GLU A 163 6.23 2.47 1.72
N TYR A 164 5.41 3.44 2.14
CA TYR A 164 4.58 4.26 1.28
C TYR A 164 4.65 5.71 1.76
N GLY A 165 4.46 6.65 0.84
CA GLY A 165 4.30 8.07 1.17
C GLY A 165 5.60 8.88 1.21
N LEU A 166 6.77 8.26 1.06
CA LEU A 166 8.00 8.98 0.78
C LEU A 166 8.11 9.34 -0.71
N PRO A 167 8.65 10.51 -1.06
CA PRO A 167 9.05 10.81 -2.43
C PRO A 167 10.10 9.81 -2.94
N GLN A 168 10.10 9.56 -4.26
CA GLN A 168 11.07 8.67 -4.87
C GLN A 168 12.52 9.13 -4.60
N GLY A 169 13.40 8.20 -4.23
CA GLY A 169 14.81 8.46 -3.95
C GLY A 169 15.10 8.93 -2.52
N CYS A 170 14.09 9.07 -1.66
CA CYS A 170 14.31 9.36 -0.25
C CYS A 170 14.87 8.13 0.47
N ASN A 171 16.00 8.31 1.17
CA ASN A 171 16.53 7.28 2.04
C ASN A 171 15.73 7.23 3.34
N TRP A 172 15.36 6.02 3.76
CA TRP A 172 14.70 5.76 5.03
C TRP A 172 15.40 4.65 5.79
N SER A 173 15.16 4.61 7.09
CA SER A 173 15.83 3.66 7.97
C SER A 173 14.93 3.18 9.10
N ILE A 174 15.16 1.93 9.49
CA ILE A 174 14.58 1.33 10.69
C ILE A 174 15.68 0.91 11.65
N TYR A 175 15.33 0.78 12.93
CA TYR A 175 16.12 0.09 13.92
C TYR A 175 15.40 -1.19 14.31
N ALA A 176 16.03 -2.34 14.09
CA ALA A 176 15.53 -3.66 14.48
C ALA A 176 16.51 -4.28 15.49
N GLU A 177 16.05 -4.54 16.71
CA GLU A 177 16.89 -4.99 17.84
C GLU A 177 18.16 -4.14 18.04
N GLY A 178 18.04 -2.83 17.89
CA GLY A 178 19.14 -1.87 18.04
C GLY A 178 20.10 -1.78 16.84
N LYS A 179 19.95 -2.63 15.82
CA LYS A 179 20.70 -2.53 14.55
C LYS A 179 19.96 -1.66 13.55
N GLY A 180 20.66 -0.71 12.94
CA GLY A 180 20.12 0.14 11.88
C GLY A 180 20.13 -0.55 10.52
N PHE A 181 19.03 -0.43 9.78
CA PHE A 181 18.88 -0.87 8.40
C PHE A 181 18.33 0.30 7.57
N SER A 182 18.80 0.46 6.34
CA SER A 182 18.38 1.56 5.46
C SER A 182 18.05 1.08 4.06
N SER A 183 17.12 1.73 3.40
CA SER A 183 16.80 1.53 1.99
C SER A 183 16.55 2.88 1.29
N SER A 184 16.81 2.91 -0.01
CA SER A 184 16.47 4.01 -0.91
C SER A 184 15.29 3.66 -1.83
N THR A 185 14.78 2.43 -1.72
CA THR A 185 13.60 1.93 -2.43
C THR A 185 12.44 1.79 -1.46
N ASN A 186 11.25 1.44 -1.94
CA ASN A 186 10.08 1.23 -1.09
C ASN A 186 10.10 -0.08 -0.29
N VAL A 187 11.17 -0.88 -0.39
CA VAL A 187 11.26 -2.19 0.26
C VAL A 187 12.56 -2.33 1.06
N LEU A 188 12.46 -2.98 2.21
CA LEU A 188 13.60 -3.33 3.05
C LEU A 188 13.46 -4.79 3.53
N TYR A 189 14.48 -5.59 3.24
CA TYR A 189 14.58 -6.99 3.66
C TYR A 189 15.51 -7.11 4.87
N LEU A 190 15.17 -7.97 5.82
CA LEU A 190 16.07 -8.31 6.93
C LEU A 190 16.41 -9.79 6.87
N ASP A 191 17.46 -10.18 7.59
CA ASP A 191 17.76 -11.59 7.82
C ASP A 191 16.57 -12.27 8.53
N PRO A 192 16.39 -13.60 8.36
CA PRO A 192 15.36 -14.33 9.08
C PRO A 192 15.50 -14.18 10.61
N GLY A 193 14.42 -13.75 11.27
CA GLY A 193 14.35 -13.56 12.71
C GLY A 193 13.02 -12.99 13.17
N LYS A 194 12.91 -12.79 14.48
CA LYS A 194 11.85 -11.99 15.10
C LYS A 194 12.50 -10.74 15.67
N TYR A 195 12.00 -9.57 15.30
CA TYR A 195 12.62 -8.29 15.67
C TYR A 195 11.59 -7.34 16.22
N LYS A 196 11.86 -6.69 17.34
CA LYS A 196 11.22 -5.42 17.67
C LYS A 196 11.82 -4.33 16.79
N PHE A 197 10.98 -3.63 16.02
CA PHE A 197 11.42 -2.57 15.13
C PHE A 197 10.91 -1.19 15.57
N LYS A 198 11.66 -0.16 15.17
CA LYS A 198 11.29 1.25 15.24
C LYS A 198 11.65 1.94 13.92
N VAL A 199 10.75 2.73 13.37
CA VAL A 199 10.97 3.53 12.16
C VAL A 199 11.14 4.99 12.56
N MET A 200 12.16 5.64 12.02
CA MET A 200 12.44 7.04 12.32
C MET A 200 11.77 7.97 11.30
N PRO A 201 11.39 9.20 11.69
CA PRO A 201 11.00 10.22 10.73
C PRO A 201 12.08 10.45 9.67
N VAL A 202 11.65 10.63 8.43
CA VAL A 202 12.54 10.83 7.26
C VAL A 202 12.43 12.27 6.81
N THR A 203 13.57 12.95 6.65
CA THR A 203 13.59 14.29 6.06
C THR A 203 14.13 14.20 4.64
N CYS A 204 13.30 14.59 3.67
CA CYS A 204 13.62 14.54 2.26
C CYS A 204 13.20 15.85 1.59
N ASN A 205 14.11 16.48 0.85
CA ASN A 205 13.88 17.79 0.21
C ASN A 205 13.36 18.87 1.18
N GLY A 206 13.88 18.88 2.41
CA GLY A 206 13.48 19.82 3.47
C GLY A 206 12.11 19.55 4.10
N VAL A 207 11.41 18.48 3.71
CA VAL A 207 10.12 18.06 4.28
C VAL A 207 10.33 16.83 5.17
N THR A 208 9.85 16.88 6.41
CA THR A 208 9.88 15.74 7.33
C THR A 208 8.59 14.93 7.25
N TYR A 209 8.75 13.64 7.02
CA TYR A 209 7.71 12.62 6.96
C TYR A 209 7.80 11.74 8.20
N TYR A 210 6.66 11.44 8.80
CA TYR A 210 6.55 10.64 10.01
C TYR A 210 5.96 9.27 9.67
N PRO A 211 6.55 8.16 10.15
CA PRO A 211 6.02 6.83 9.89
C PRO A 211 4.78 6.51 10.74
N THR A 212 3.92 5.64 10.23
CA THR A 212 2.84 4.97 10.97
C THR A 212 2.63 3.56 10.40
N PRO A 213 2.76 2.50 11.21
CA PRO A 213 3.26 2.54 12.59
C PRO A 213 4.74 2.95 12.63
N ASP A 214 5.16 3.62 13.70
CA ASP A 214 6.57 3.97 13.95
C ASP A 214 7.31 2.89 14.77
N MET A 215 6.61 1.85 15.20
CA MET A 215 7.18 0.70 15.90
C MET A 215 6.31 -0.56 15.79
N GLY A 216 6.90 -1.74 15.97
CA GLY A 216 6.17 -3.01 15.94
C GLY A 216 7.07 -4.23 16.11
N TYR A 217 6.60 -5.40 15.66
CA TYR A 217 7.36 -6.65 15.65
C TYR A 217 7.37 -7.25 14.26
N LEU A 218 8.55 -7.58 13.74
CA LEU A 218 8.75 -8.32 12.50
C LEU A 218 8.81 -9.82 12.79
N GLU A 219 8.21 -10.61 11.90
CA GLU A 219 8.27 -12.07 11.93
C GLU A 219 8.55 -12.62 10.54
N ASN A 220 9.24 -13.76 10.49
CA ASN A 220 9.57 -14.45 9.26
C ASN A 220 8.37 -14.68 8.34
N GLY A 221 8.59 -14.43 7.06
CA GLY A 221 7.58 -14.56 6.00
C GLY A 221 6.48 -13.51 6.02
N LYS A 222 6.50 -12.55 6.95
CA LYS A 222 5.51 -11.47 7.00
C LYS A 222 6.01 -10.21 6.32
N THR A 223 5.03 -9.50 5.74
CA THR A 223 5.20 -8.18 5.16
C THR A 223 4.62 -7.15 6.10
N TYR A 224 5.38 -6.11 6.40
CA TYR A 224 4.95 -5.02 7.26
C TYR A 224 4.87 -3.74 6.47
N TYR A 225 3.78 -3.00 6.66
CA TYR A 225 3.49 -1.79 5.92
C TYR A 225 3.77 -0.59 6.82
N VAL A 226 4.55 0.36 6.34
CA VAL A 226 4.84 1.61 7.04
C VAL A 226 4.45 2.76 6.14
N ASN A 227 3.50 3.57 6.57
CA ASN A 227 3.07 4.74 5.82
C ASN A 227 3.73 6.00 6.39
N PHE A 228 4.41 6.75 5.55
CA PHE A 228 5.04 8.02 5.86
C PHE A 228 4.12 9.18 5.47
N PHE A 229 3.82 10.05 6.43
CA PHE A 229 2.98 11.22 6.19
C PHE A 229 3.75 12.50 6.52
N LYS A 230 3.58 13.51 5.65
CA LYS A 230 4.00 14.88 5.98
C LYS A 230 3.15 15.37 7.15
N ARG A 231 3.77 15.73 8.27
CA ARG A 231 3.06 16.52 9.29
C ARG A 231 3.03 17.95 8.78
N SER A 232 1.83 18.49 8.52
CA SER A 232 1.69 19.93 8.37
C SER A 232 2.29 20.54 9.63
N GLN A 233 3.38 21.29 9.51
CA GLN A 233 3.76 22.21 10.57
C GLN A 233 2.55 23.14 10.68
N THR A 234 1.63 22.87 11.62
CA THR A 234 0.88 23.95 12.20
C THR A 234 1.98 24.81 12.78
N SER A 235 2.37 25.86 12.05
CA SER A 235 3.11 26.95 12.63
C SER A 235 2.36 27.24 13.91
N ILE A 236 2.91 26.86 15.05
CA ILE A 236 2.48 27.48 16.29
C ILE A 236 2.83 28.93 15.99
N PRO A 237 1.84 29.83 15.75
CA PRO A 237 2.19 31.22 15.62
C PRO A 237 2.93 31.49 16.91
N TRP A 238 4.19 31.88 16.79
CA TRP A 238 4.96 32.34 17.94
C TRP A 238 4.02 33.31 18.63
N ILE A 239 3.44 32.91 19.76
CA ILE A 239 3.00 33.88 20.73
C ILE A 239 4.34 34.49 21.10
N PRO A 240 4.67 35.73 20.68
CA PRO A 240 5.77 36.40 21.35
C PRO A 240 5.38 36.30 22.81
N LEU A 241 6.24 35.64 23.60
CA LEU A 241 6.22 35.74 25.04
C LEU A 241 6.25 37.24 25.31
N LEU A 242 5.05 37.82 25.44
CA LEU A 242 4.86 39.15 25.94
C LEU A 242 5.27 39.00 27.40
N VAL A 243 6.56 39.17 27.62
CA VAL A 243 7.13 39.50 28.90
C VAL A 243 6.44 40.79 29.29
N LEU A 244 5.27 40.65 29.92
CA LEU A 244 4.68 41.73 30.69
C LEU A 244 5.54 41.83 31.95
N ALA A 245 6.71 42.44 31.78
CA ALA A 245 7.39 43.13 32.85
C ALA A 245 6.47 44.28 33.27
N ILE A 246 5.51 44.02 34.15
CA ILE A 246 5.09 45.03 35.10
C ILE A 246 6.03 44.88 36.28
N ALA A 247 7.16 45.57 36.15
CA ALA A 247 7.84 46.12 37.30
C ALA A 247 6.88 47.08 38.00
N LEU A 248 6.88 46.99 39.33
CA LEU A 248 6.51 48.02 40.29
C LEU A 248 6.60 49.45 39.72
N ILE A 249 5.48 50.19 39.78
CA ILE A 249 5.29 51.54 40.34
C ILE A 249 3.81 51.68 40.69
#